data_AF-G2GW78-F1
#
_entry.id   AF-G2GW78-F1
#
_cell.length_a   1.000
_cell.length_b   1.000
_cell.length_c   1.000
_cell.angle_alpha   90.00
_cell.angle_beta   90.00
_cell.angle_gamma   90.00
#
_symmetry.space_group_name_H-M   'P 1'
#
loop_
_entity.id
_entity.type
_entity.pdbx_description
1 polymer ?
#
loop_
_entity_poly.entity_id
_entity_poly.type
_entity_poly.pdbx_seq_one_letter_code
_entity_poly.pdbx_strand_id
1 'polypeptide(L)'
;METYTTEHEQADAVRRFFSENAKILVVSVLLIIAVLIGWHYWQNNQNTAMKNAAFSYQQVSEILTDNKKTAVTKSDDNTNDVAEQFVRENDNNYAVFIALELANRFVVQKLFDKAEQQLMLALTKTKDTNLLSLTNLRLAKLQLQLKKPDQALKTLNSVEGEAWVAMAEDVRGDIFLNKGDIPAARAAYTKATEVNAAQTLQTLLRLKLDNL
;
A
#
# COMPACT_ATOMS: atom_id res chain seq x y z
N MET A 1 34.02 50.09 -28.21
CA MET A 1 34.93 49.78 -29.33
C MET A 1 35.12 48.28 -29.32
N GLU A 2 34.09 47.55 -29.77
CA GLU A 2 33.88 47.11 -31.15
C GLU A 2 34.99 46.17 -31.60
N THR A 3 34.79 44.90 -31.24
CA THR A 3 35.51 43.73 -31.71
C THR A 3 35.16 43.47 -33.17
N TYR A 4 35.96 44.01 -34.10
CA TYR A 4 35.96 43.56 -35.48
C TYR A 4 36.82 42.29 -35.59
N THR A 5 36.28 41.16 -35.15
CA THR A 5 36.79 39.84 -35.60
C THR A 5 36.24 39.62 -37.00
N THR A 6 37.12 39.57 -38.00
CA THR A 6 36.71 39.25 -39.38
C THR A 6 36.03 37.88 -39.42
N GLU A 7 35.02 37.70 -40.28
CA GLU A 7 34.25 36.43 -40.38
C GLU A 7 35.17 35.20 -40.58
N HIS A 8 36.32 35.41 -41.22
CA HIS A 8 37.34 34.38 -41.41
C HIS A 8 38.03 33.93 -40.11
N GLU A 9 38.35 34.85 -39.20
CA GLU A 9 39.01 34.52 -37.93
C GLU A 9 38.06 33.81 -36.95
N GLN A 10 36.77 34.16 -36.97
CA GLN A 10 35.77 33.45 -36.19
C GLN A 10 35.60 32.01 -36.67
N ALA A 11 35.57 31.78 -37.99
CA ALA A 11 35.47 30.45 -38.56
C ALA A 11 36.66 29.55 -38.20
N ASP A 12 37.88 30.10 -38.24
CA ASP A 12 39.10 29.36 -37.88
C ASP A 12 39.19 29.07 -36.38
N ALA A 13 38.76 29.99 -35.51
CA ALA A 13 38.71 29.76 -34.07
C ALA A 13 37.74 28.63 -33.70
N VAL A 14 36.56 28.60 -34.33
CA VAL A 14 35.57 27.53 -34.16
C VAL A 14 36.14 26.20 -34.67
N ARG A 15 36.77 26.20 -35.85
CA ARG A 15 37.35 25.00 -36.44
C ARG A 15 38.46 24.41 -35.57
N ARG A 16 39.33 25.26 -35.01
CA ARG A 16 40.39 24.85 -34.08
C ARG A 16 39.80 24.28 -32.79
N PHE A 17 38.82 24.96 -32.18
CA PHE A 17 38.14 24.48 -30.98
C PHE A 17 37.57 23.07 -31.14
N PHE A 18 36.84 22.81 -32.24
CA PHE A 18 36.30 21.47 -32.51
C PHE A 18 37.40 20.45 -32.79
N SER A 19 38.46 20.82 -33.50
CA SER A 19 39.56 19.89 -33.81
C SER A 19 40.38 19.50 -32.57
N GLU A 20 40.59 20.43 -31.64
CA GLU A 20 41.34 20.22 -30.40
C GLU A 20 40.50 19.43 -29.38
N ASN A 21 39.19 19.67 -29.33
CA ASN A 21 38.28 19.06 -28.35
C ASN A 21 37.46 17.87 -28.89
N ALA A 22 37.65 17.48 -30.15
CA ALA A 22 36.85 16.45 -30.82
C ALA A 22 36.73 15.15 -30.00
N LYS A 23 37.83 14.69 -29.41
CA LYS A 23 37.85 13.47 -28.59
C LYS A 23 36.99 13.60 -27.34
N ILE A 24 37.09 14.72 -26.62
CA ILE A 24 36.33 14.99 -25.39
C ILE A 24 34.84 15.20 -25.70
N LEU A 25 34.52 15.88 -26.81
CA LEU A 25 33.14 16.05 -27.28
C LEU A 25 32.50 14.71 -27.62
N VAL A 26 33.20 13.83 -28.35
CA VAL A 26 32.71 12.48 -28.68
C VAL A 26 32.48 11.65 -27.41
N VAL A 27 33.44 11.65 -26.47
CA VAL A 27 33.29 10.93 -25.19
C VAL A 27 32.10 11.46 -24.38
N SER A 28 31.94 12.79 -24.31
CA SER A 28 30.81 13.42 -23.61
C SER A 28 29.47 13.04 -24.21
N VAL A 29 29.36 13.05 -25.55
CA VAL A 29 28.14 12.64 -26.26
C VAL A 29 27.83 11.17 -25.99
N LEU A 30 28.82 10.28 -26.03
CA LEU A 30 28.64 8.85 -25.74
C LEU A 30 28.18 8.62 -24.29
N LEU A 31 28.73 9.37 -23.34
CA LEU A 31 28.30 9.32 -21.93
C LEU A 31 26.84 9.74 -21.76
N ILE A 32 26.41 10.83 -22.40
CA ILE A 32 25.01 11.28 -22.38
C ILE A 32 24.09 10.20 -22.97
N ILE A 33 24.46 9.61 -24.11
CA ILE A 33 23.68 8.54 -24.75
C ILE A 33 23.58 7.32 -23.82
N ALA A 34 24.67 6.90 -23.20
CA ALA A 34 24.68 5.76 -22.28
C ALA A 34 23.75 5.99 -21.07
N VAL A 35 23.77 7.20 -20.50
CA VAL A 35 22.87 7.59 -19.39
C VAL A 35 21.41 7.57 -19.85
N LEU A 36 21.10 8.13 -21.02
CA LEU A 36 19.74 8.15 -21.56
C LEU A 36 19.21 6.74 -21.85
N ILE A 37 20.02 5.85 -22.45
CA ILE A 37 19.65 4.45 -22.70
C ILE A 37 19.40 3.73 -21.38
N GLY A 38 20.28 3.91 -20.39
CA GLY A 38 20.12 3.31 -19.07
C GLY A 38 18.82 3.77 -18.39
N TRP A 39 18.54 5.07 -18.42
CA TRP A 39 17.30 5.66 -17.88
C TRP A 39 16.05 5.14 -18.60
N HIS A 40 16.04 5.13 -19.93
CA HIS A 40 14.92 4.64 -20.73
C HIS A 40 14.66 3.14 -20.51
N TYR A 41 15.71 2.33 -20.43
CA TYR A 41 15.58 0.90 -20.15
C TYR A 41 14.95 0.66 -18.77
N TRP A 42 15.46 1.36 -17.75
CA TRP A 42 14.90 1.30 -16.39
C TRP A 42 13.43 1.75 -16.35
N GLN A 43 13.10 2.88 -16.96
CA GLN A 43 11.74 3.42 -17.03
C GLN A 43 10.79 2.47 -17.79
N ASN A 44 11.23 1.90 -18.91
CA ASN A 44 10.41 0.99 -19.71
C ASN A 44 10.15 -0.32 -18.96
N ASN A 45 11.14 -0.86 -18.26
CA ASN A 45 10.96 -2.03 -17.41
C ASN A 45 9.95 -1.75 -16.28
N GLN A 46 10.04 -0.59 -15.64
CA GLN A 46 9.09 -0.18 -14.60
C GLN A 46 7.66 -0.03 -15.15
N ASN A 47 7.51 0.60 -16.31
CA ASN A 47 6.21 0.81 -16.95
C ASN A 47 5.56 -0.51 -17.41
N THR A 48 6.36 -1.44 -17.95
CA THR A 48 5.88 -2.77 -18.34
C THR A 48 5.50 -3.61 -17.12
N ALA A 49 6.31 -3.58 -16.06
CA ALA A 49 6.00 -4.28 -14.81
C ALA A 49 4.68 -3.81 -14.18
N MET A 50 4.44 -2.49 -14.13
CA MET A 50 3.20 -1.94 -13.61
C MET A 50 1.98 -2.31 -14.46
N LYS A 51 2.10 -2.30 -15.79
CA LYS A 51 1.03 -2.74 -16.71
C LYS A 51 0.70 -4.23 -16.55
N ASN A 52 1.73 -5.07 -16.44
CA ASN A 52 1.56 -6.50 -16.24
C ASN A 52 0.93 -6.81 -14.87
N ALA A 53 1.35 -6.11 -13.83
CA ALA A 53 0.76 -6.24 -12.49
C ALA A 53 -0.71 -5.81 -12.47
N ALA A 54 -1.07 -4.71 -13.17
CA ALA A 54 -2.46 -4.27 -13.28
C ALA A 54 -3.33 -5.28 -14.04
N PHE A 55 -2.84 -5.82 -15.16
CA PHE A 55 -3.55 -6.85 -15.93
C PHE A 55 -3.72 -8.15 -15.13
N SER A 56 -2.67 -8.59 -14.43
CA SER A 56 -2.71 -9.78 -13.57
C SER A 56 -3.64 -9.57 -12.38
N TYR A 57 -3.60 -8.38 -11.76
CA TYR A 57 -4.55 -7.98 -10.72
C TYR A 57 -6.00 -8.09 -11.19
N GLN A 58 -6.31 -7.58 -12.38
CA GLN A 58 -7.66 -7.66 -12.93
C GLN A 58 -8.12 -9.11 -13.06
N GLN A 59 -7.30 -9.99 -13.63
CA GLN A 59 -7.63 -11.41 -13.77
C GLN A 59 -7.85 -12.10 -12.41
N VAL A 60 -6.96 -11.86 -11.44
CA VAL A 60 -7.09 -12.45 -10.10
C VAL A 60 -8.34 -11.90 -9.39
N SER A 61 -8.60 -10.61 -9.50
CA SER A 61 -9.79 -9.98 -8.93
C SER A 61 -11.06 -10.54 -9.55
N GLU A 62 -11.10 -10.76 -10.87
CA GLU A 62 -12.23 -11.37 -11.58
C GLU A 62 -12.47 -12.80 -11.08
N ILE A 63 -11.43 -13.65 -11.01
CA ILE A 63 -11.50 -15.01 -10.47
C ILE A 63 -12.06 -15.02 -9.06
N LEU A 64 -11.63 -14.09 -8.21
CA LEU A 64 -12.18 -13.95 -6.87
C LEU A 64 -13.67 -13.58 -6.96
N THR A 65 -14.03 -12.52 -7.69
CA THR A 65 -15.43 -12.03 -7.76
C THR A 65 -16.42 -13.00 -8.39
N ASP A 66 -16.06 -13.72 -9.45
CA ASP A 66 -16.97 -14.67 -10.12
C ASP A 66 -17.34 -15.83 -9.20
N ASN A 67 -16.38 -16.29 -8.39
CA ASN A 67 -16.65 -17.30 -7.39
C ASN A 67 -17.52 -16.81 -6.22
N LYS A 68 -17.78 -15.51 -6.04
CA LYS A 68 -18.81 -15.06 -5.06
C LYS A 68 -20.21 -15.54 -5.43
N LYS A 69 -20.50 -15.83 -6.71
CA LYS A 69 -21.81 -16.33 -7.15
C LYS A 69 -22.02 -17.83 -6.89
N THR A 70 -20.94 -18.61 -6.70
CA THR A 70 -20.97 -20.07 -6.52
C THR A 70 -20.50 -20.53 -5.14
N ALA A 71 -19.73 -19.70 -4.41
CA ALA A 71 -19.01 -20.08 -3.19
C ALA A 71 -19.79 -19.96 -1.87
N VAL A 72 -21.12 -20.12 -1.87
CA VAL A 72 -21.82 -20.37 -0.59
C VAL A 72 -21.51 -21.77 -0.04
N THR A 73 -20.95 -22.69 -0.85
CA THR A 73 -20.75 -24.09 -0.40
C THR A 73 -19.46 -24.81 -0.84
N LYS A 74 -18.58 -24.23 -1.67
CA LYS A 74 -17.29 -24.87 -2.01
C LYS A 74 -16.15 -23.85 -2.07
N SER A 75 -15.16 -24.08 -1.21
CA SER A 75 -13.84 -23.47 -1.31
C SER A 75 -13.15 -24.09 -2.53
N ASP A 76 -13.10 -23.37 -3.65
CA ASP A 76 -12.22 -23.79 -4.74
C ASP A 76 -10.79 -23.41 -4.35
N ASP A 77 -10.07 -24.33 -3.68
CA ASP A 77 -8.70 -24.13 -3.17
C ASP A 77 -7.77 -23.53 -4.24
N ASN A 78 -7.93 -23.94 -5.49
CA ASN A 78 -7.19 -23.42 -6.65
C ASN A 78 -7.31 -21.89 -6.83
N THR A 79 -8.46 -21.29 -6.47
CA THR A 79 -8.69 -19.84 -6.64
C THR A 79 -7.96 -19.02 -5.58
N ASN A 80 -7.90 -19.54 -4.35
CA ASN A 80 -7.11 -18.92 -3.28
C ASN A 80 -5.62 -19.06 -3.60
N ASP A 81 -5.17 -20.22 -4.08
CA ASP A 81 -3.77 -20.48 -4.40
C ASP A 81 -3.22 -19.48 -5.45
N VAL A 82 -3.97 -19.22 -6.51
CA VAL A 82 -3.61 -18.23 -7.54
C VAL A 82 -3.51 -16.82 -6.95
N ALA A 83 -4.48 -16.43 -6.12
CA ALA A 83 -4.47 -15.13 -5.49
C ALA A 83 -3.32 -14.98 -4.47
N GLU A 84 -3.05 -16.01 -3.67
CA GLU A 84 -1.93 -16.02 -2.73
C GLU A 84 -0.58 -15.98 -3.45
N GLN A 85 -0.45 -16.69 -4.57
CA GLN A 85 0.74 -16.63 -5.41
C GLN A 85 0.95 -15.21 -5.95
N PHE A 86 -0.11 -14.58 -6.47
CA PHE A 86 -0.03 -13.19 -6.92
C PHE A 86 0.47 -12.26 -5.81
N VAL A 87 -0.04 -12.39 -4.58
CA VAL A 87 0.41 -11.57 -3.44
C VAL A 87 1.90 -11.84 -3.14
N ARG A 88 2.35 -13.10 -3.16
CA ARG A 88 3.76 -13.45 -2.90
C ARG A 88 4.71 -12.83 -3.93
N GLU A 89 4.35 -12.88 -5.20
CA GLU A 89 5.20 -12.48 -6.33
C GLU A 89 5.24 -10.97 -6.60
N ASN A 90 4.33 -10.20 -6.00
CA ASN A 90 4.21 -8.76 -6.25
C ASN A 90 4.45 -7.94 -4.97
N ASP A 91 5.23 -6.87 -5.09
CA ASP A 91 5.50 -5.89 -4.02
C ASP A 91 4.94 -4.51 -4.43
N ASN A 92 3.61 -4.42 -4.50
CA ASN A 92 2.89 -3.21 -4.88
C ASN A 92 1.48 -3.15 -4.25
N ASN A 93 0.79 -2.03 -4.44
CA ASN A 93 -0.54 -1.81 -3.89
C ASN A 93 -1.59 -2.82 -4.41
N TYR A 94 -1.43 -3.39 -5.61
CA TYR A 94 -2.33 -4.43 -6.10
C TYR A 94 -2.23 -5.71 -5.28
N ALA A 95 -1.03 -6.10 -4.87
CA ALA A 95 -0.83 -7.23 -3.97
C ALA A 95 -1.53 -7.00 -2.62
N VAL A 96 -1.48 -5.78 -2.09
CA VAL A 96 -2.23 -5.40 -0.87
C VAL A 96 -3.73 -5.59 -1.06
N PHE A 97 -4.29 -5.13 -2.17
CA PHE A 97 -5.73 -5.27 -2.43
C PHE A 97 -6.18 -6.73 -2.52
N ILE A 98 -5.42 -7.58 -3.22
CA ILE A 98 -5.71 -9.01 -3.28
C ILE A 98 -5.60 -9.67 -1.90
N ALA A 99 -4.56 -9.34 -1.12
CA ALA A 99 -4.38 -9.87 0.22
C ALA A 99 -5.54 -9.45 1.17
N LEU A 100 -6.00 -8.20 1.06
CA LEU A 100 -7.18 -7.72 1.80
C LEU A 100 -8.46 -8.44 1.39
N GLU A 101 -8.65 -8.77 0.11
CA GLU A 101 -9.79 -9.56 -0.35
C GLU A 101 -9.73 -11.00 0.15
N LEU A 102 -8.56 -11.65 0.06
CA LEU A 102 -8.33 -12.99 0.60
C LEU A 102 -8.59 -13.03 2.11
N ALA A 103 -8.06 -12.07 2.87
CA ALA A 103 -8.33 -11.97 4.30
C ALA A 103 -9.83 -11.90 4.59
N ASN A 104 -10.58 -11.10 3.84
CA ASN A 104 -12.04 -11.02 4.00
C ASN A 104 -12.74 -12.34 3.66
N ARG A 105 -12.31 -13.05 2.61
CA ARG A 105 -12.86 -14.39 2.29
C ARG A 105 -12.60 -15.39 3.41
N PHE A 106 -11.37 -15.44 3.91
CA PHE A 106 -11.01 -16.32 5.01
C PHE A 106 -11.79 -15.99 6.29
N VAL A 107 -12.05 -14.71 6.59
CA VAL A 107 -12.95 -14.31 7.69
C VAL A 107 -14.37 -14.86 7.47
N VAL A 108 -14.94 -14.72 6.27
CA VAL A 108 -16.29 -15.26 5.95
C VAL A 108 -16.32 -16.79 6.09
N GLN A 109 -15.25 -17.47 5.71
CA GLN A 109 -15.06 -18.91 5.87
C GLN A 109 -14.69 -19.33 7.31
N LYS A 110 -14.57 -18.38 8.23
CA LYS A 110 -14.12 -18.59 9.63
C LYS A 110 -12.69 -19.15 9.76
N LEU A 111 -11.88 -19.03 8.71
CA LEU A 111 -10.45 -19.37 8.69
C LEU A 111 -9.61 -18.19 9.18
N PHE A 112 -9.79 -17.80 10.44
CA PHE A 112 -9.22 -16.56 10.99
C PHE A 112 -7.68 -16.53 10.98
N ASP A 113 -7.01 -17.66 11.17
CA ASP A 113 -5.54 -17.71 11.12
C ASP A 113 -5.00 -17.42 9.71
N LYS A 114 -5.67 -17.95 8.66
CA LYS A 114 -5.32 -17.63 7.26
C LYS A 114 -5.57 -16.15 6.96
N ALA A 115 -6.66 -15.59 7.47
CA ALA A 115 -6.93 -14.16 7.33
C ALA A 115 -5.84 -13.31 8.00
N GLU A 116 -5.35 -13.71 9.18
CA GLU A 116 -4.27 -13.00 9.89
C GLU A 116 -2.98 -13.03 9.06
N GLN A 117 -2.62 -14.19 8.50
CA GLN A 117 -1.46 -14.34 7.62
C GLN A 117 -1.52 -13.42 6.40
N GLN A 118 -2.68 -13.34 5.72
CA GLN A 118 -2.84 -12.48 4.55
C GLN A 118 -2.72 -10.99 4.90
N LEU A 119 -3.28 -10.55 6.04
CA LEU A 119 -3.14 -9.17 6.50
C LEU A 119 -1.69 -8.85 6.89
N MET A 120 -0.99 -9.76 7.56
CA MET A 120 0.42 -9.59 7.87
C MET A 120 1.28 -9.51 6.61
N LEU A 121 0.99 -10.35 5.61
CA LEU A 121 1.68 -10.30 4.31
C LEU A 121 1.39 -8.98 3.60
N ALA A 122 0.16 -8.50 3.61
CA ALA A 122 -0.22 -7.22 2.98
C ALA A 122 0.61 -6.03 3.51
N LEU A 123 0.93 -6.01 4.81
CA LEU A 123 1.77 -4.96 5.42
C LEU A 123 3.19 -4.92 4.84
N THR A 124 3.68 -6.01 4.26
CA THR A 124 5.02 -6.06 3.66
C THR A 124 5.02 -5.66 2.18
N LYS A 125 3.85 -5.46 1.57
CA LYS A 125 3.71 -5.25 0.11
C LYS A 125 3.60 -3.79 -0.31
N THR A 126 3.55 -2.86 0.63
CA THR A 126 3.43 -1.42 0.33
C THR A 126 4.17 -0.55 1.32
N LYS A 127 4.43 0.69 0.88
CA LYS A 127 4.89 1.82 1.72
C LYS A 127 3.82 2.90 1.85
N ASP A 128 2.65 2.71 1.24
CA ASP A 128 1.53 3.64 1.30
C ASP A 128 0.96 3.66 2.73
N THR A 129 1.08 4.81 3.40
CA THR A 129 0.72 4.96 4.80
C THR A 129 -0.78 4.77 5.04
N ASN A 130 -1.65 5.12 4.09
CA ASN A 130 -3.08 4.88 4.22
C ASN A 130 -3.42 3.39 4.12
N LEU A 131 -2.78 2.66 3.20
CA LEU A 131 -2.96 1.21 3.10
C LEU A 131 -2.39 0.48 4.32
N LEU A 132 -1.26 0.94 4.86
CA LEU A 132 -0.70 0.40 6.11
C LEU A 132 -1.67 0.63 7.28
N SER A 133 -2.19 1.83 7.46
CA SER A 133 -3.16 2.15 8.51
C SER A 133 -4.46 1.35 8.38
N LEU A 134 -5.02 1.24 7.18
CA LEU A 134 -6.20 0.41 6.91
C LEU A 134 -5.95 -1.06 7.26
N THR A 135 -4.79 -1.59 6.86
CA THR A 135 -4.43 -3.00 7.06
C THR A 135 -4.19 -3.29 8.54
N ASN A 136 -3.46 -2.42 9.25
CA ASN A 136 -3.23 -2.52 10.69
C ASN A 136 -4.55 -2.45 11.48
N LEU A 137 -5.46 -1.56 11.11
CA LEU A 137 -6.78 -1.46 11.73
C LEU A 137 -7.58 -2.76 11.58
N ARG A 138 -7.61 -3.34 10.38
CA ARG A 138 -8.29 -4.63 10.12
C ARG A 138 -7.61 -5.79 10.85
N LEU A 139 -6.29 -5.82 10.88
CA LEU A 139 -5.50 -6.83 11.58
C LEU A 139 -5.74 -6.80 13.08
N ALA A 140 -5.76 -5.61 13.70
CA ALA A 140 -6.05 -5.46 15.12
C ALA A 140 -7.46 -6.00 15.48
N LYS A 141 -8.48 -5.69 14.66
CA LYS A 141 -9.84 -6.23 14.85
C LYS A 141 -9.88 -7.75 14.75
N LEU A 142 -9.15 -8.33 13.79
CA LEU A 142 -9.06 -9.78 13.63
C LEU A 142 -8.32 -10.45 14.79
N GLN A 143 -7.23 -9.83 15.27
CA GLN A 143 -6.49 -10.31 16.44
C GLN A 143 -7.36 -10.28 17.70
N LEU A 144 -8.21 -9.27 17.86
CA LEU A 144 -9.20 -9.23 18.93
C LEU A 144 -10.19 -10.40 18.83
N GLN A 145 -10.70 -10.69 17.61
CA GLN A 145 -11.57 -11.84 17.36
C GLN A 145 -10.87 -13.18 17.67
N LEU A 146 -9.56 -13.26 17.43
CA LEU A 146 -8.70 -14.38 17.79
C LEU A 146 -8.32 -14.44 19.28
N LYS A 147 -8.92 -13.58 20.12
CA LYS A 147 -8.64 -13.47 21.57
C LYS A 147 -7.18 -13.12 21.87
N LYS A 148 -6.56 -12.28 21.04
CA LYS A 148 -5.19 -11.77 21.20
C LYS A 148 -5.17 -10.25 21.47
N PRO A 149 -5.78 -9.75 22.57
CA PRO A 149 -5.99 -8.31 22.77
C PRO A 149 -4.69 -7.50 22.92
N ASP A 150 -3.64 -8.05 23.54
CA ASP A 150 -2.36 -7.34 23.66
C ASP A 150 -1.65 -7.20 22.31
N GLN A 151 -1.73 -8.23 21.45
CA GLN A 151 -1.23 -8.16 20.08
C GLN A 151 -2.04 -7.16 19.25
N ALA A 152 -3.37 -7.19 19.38
CA ALA A 152 -4.26 -6.24 18.73
C ALA A 152 -3.90 -4.79 19.09
N LEU A 153 -3.66 -4.51 20.37
CA LEU A 153 -3.28 -3.18 20.83
C LEU A 153 -1.93 -2.73 20.24
N LYS A 154 -0.97 -3.65 20.16
CA LYS A 154 0.35 -3.38 19.55
C LYS A 154 0.21 -3.06 18.06
N THR A 155 -0.54 -3.86 17.32
CA THR A 155 -0.82 -3.63 15.89
C THR A 155 -1.53 -2.29 15.67
N LEU A 156 -2.49 -1.96 16.53
CA LEU A 156 -3.27 -0.73 16.43
C LEU A 156 -2.42 0.53 16.65
N ASN A 157 -1.32 0.44 17.42
CA ASN A 157 -0.38 1.54 17.59
C ASN A 157 0.41 1.88 16.32
N SER A 158 0.36 1.03 15.29
CA SER A 158 0.92 1.29 13.97
C SER A 158 -0.10 1.90 13.00
N VAL A 159 -1.29 2.28 13.46
CA VAL A 159 -2.27 3.04 12.68
C VAL A 159 -1.95 4.52 12.82
N GLU A 160 -1.64 5.16 11.69
CA GLU A 160 -1.26 6.58 11.60
C GLU A 160 -2.23 7.36 10.71
N GLY A 161 -2.23 8.70 10.87
CA GLY A 161 -3.03 9.62 10.06
C GLY A 161 -4.34 10.04 10.72
N GLU A 162 -4.65 11.34 10.62
CA GLU A 162 -5.80 11.97 11.30
C GLU A 162 -7.15 11.31 10.94
N ALA A 163 -7.30 10.92 9.67
CA ALA A 163 -8.52 10.27 9.16
C ALA A 163 -8.81 8.91 9.82
N TRP A 164 -7.81 8.27 10.45
CA TRP A 164 -7.95 6.96 11.07
C TRP A 164 -8.16 7.02 12.58
N VAL A 165 -7.97 8.18 13.22
CA VAL A 165 -7.96 8.30 14.68
C VAL A 165 -9.27 7.83 15.29
N ALA A 166 -10.42 8.26 14.75
CA ALA A 166 -11.72 7.85 15.28
C ALA A 166 -11.91 6.33 15.23
N MET A 167 -11.55 5.68 14.12
CA MET A 167 -11.66 4.23 13.97
C MET A 167 -10.64 3.49 14.83
N ALA A 168 -9.44 4.02 14.98
CA ALA A 168 -8.42 3.44 15.84
C ALA A 168 -8.85 3.49 17.30
N GLU A 169 -9.38 4.62 17.77
CA GLU A 169 -9.87 4.74 19.15
C GLU A 169 -11.13 3.89 19.41
N ASP A 170 -12.02 3.72 18.43
CA ASP A 170 -13.13 2.75 18.50
C ASP A 170 -12.62 1.32 18.75
N VAL A 171 -11.66 0.86 17.95
CA VAL A 171 -11.06 -0.47 18.12
C VAL A 171 -10.27 -0.57 19.43
N ARG A 172 -9.62 0.51 19.86
CA ARG A 172 -8.89 0.56 21.13
C ARG A 172 -9.84 0.37 22.31
N GLY A 173 -11.01 1.00 22.27
CA GLY A 173 -12.06 0.80 23.26
C GLY A 173 -12.54 -0.65 23.30
N ASP A 174 -12.77 -1.26 22.13
CA ASP A 174 -13.18 -2.68 22.04
C ASP A 174 -12.13 -3.63 22.64
N ILE A 175 -10.84 -3.34 22.43
CA ILE A 175 -9.73 -4.11 23.01
C ILE A 175 -9.72 -3.98 24.53
N PHE A 176 -9.86 -2.77 25.08
CA PHE A 176 -9.88 -2.57 26.53
C PHE A 176 -11.11 -3.20 27.19
N LEU A 177 -12.26 -3.10 26.55
CA LEU A 177 -13.48 -3.75 27.00
C LEU A 177 -13.32 -5.27 27.05
N ASN A 178 -12.70 -5.87 26.03
CA ASN A 178 -12.38 -7.30 26.01
C ASN A 178 -11.42 -7.71 27.15
N LYS A 179 -10.51 -6.82 27.55
CA LYS A 179 -9.62 -7.00 28.70
C LYS A 179 -10.30 -6.77 30.06
N GLY A 180 -11.55 -6.29 30.07
CA GLY A 180 -12.28 -5.92 31.29
C GLY A 180 -11.91 -4.54 31.85
N ASP A 181 -11.12 -3.75 31.13
CA ASP A 181 -10.73 -2.40 31.55
C ASP A 181 -11.77 -1.38 31.07
N ILE A 182 -12.89 -1.32 31.79
CA ILE A 182 -14.02 -0.42 31.50
C ILE A 182 -13.58 1.06 31.50
N PRO A 183 -12.78 1.56 32.47
CA PRO A 183 -12.30 2.94 32.43
C PRO A 183 -11.49 3.27 31.16
N ALA A 184 -10.56 2.40 30.75
CA ALA A 184 -9.78 2.63 29.54
C ALA A 184 -10.64 2.53 28.27
N ALA A 185 -11.60 1.61 28.23
CA ALA A 185 -12.55 1.49 27.13
C ALA A 185 -13.38 2.76 26.96
N ARG A 186 -13.95 3.27 28.06
CA ARG A 186 -14.71 4.54 28.06
C ARG A 186 -13.87 5.70 27.57
N ALA A 187 -12.64 5.84 28.06
CA ALA A 187 -11.72 6.89 27.64
C ALA A 187 -11.43 6.85 26.12
N ALA A 188 -11.20 5.65 25.57
CA ALA A 188 -10.95 5.48 24.14
C ALA A 188 -12.19 5.85 23.30
N TYR A 189 -13.38 5.35 23.65
CA TYR A 189 -14.60 5.70 22.91
C TYR A 189 -14.94 7.19 23.01
N THR A 190 -14.74 7.83 24.17
CA THR A 190 -14.93 9.28 24.30
C THR A 190 -14.00 10.04 23.35
N LYS A 191 -12.71 9.68 23.34
CA LYS A 191 -11.75 10.28 22.40
C LYS A 191 -12.15 10.06 20.93
N ALA A 192 -12.70 8.90 20.60
CA ALA A 192 -13.22 8.62 19.26
C ALA A 192 -14.38 9.55 18.86
N THR A 193 -15.24 9.95 19.82
CA THR A 193 -16.37 10.87 19.55
C THR A 193 -15.94 12.33 19.36
N GLU A 194 -14.80 12.72 19.92
CA GLU A 194 -14.27 14.09 19.80
C GLU A 194 -13.67 14.37 18.39
N VAL A 195 -13.34 13.31 17.65
CA VAL A 195 -12.84 13.42 16.28
C VAL A 195 -14.00 13.57 15.30
N ASN A 196 -13.85 14.47 14.32
CA ASN A 196 -14.82 14.61 13.23
C ASN A 196 -14.84 13.33 12.38
N ALA A 197 -15.80 12.45 12.66
CA ALA A 197 -15.94 11.14 12.06
C ALA A 197 -17.29 11.02 11.34
N ALA A 198 -17.44 9.98 10.52
CA ALA A 198 -18.71 9.68 9.87
C ALA A 198 -19.84 9.57 10.90
N GLN A 199 -21.01 10.14 10.57
CA GLN A 199 -22.16 10.18 11.47
C GLN A 199 -22.59 8.79 11.97
N THR A 200 -22.41 7.76 11.15
CA THR A 200 -22.69 6.36 11.51
C THR A 200 -21.77 5.85 12.63
N LEU A 201 -20.47 6.19 12.57
CA LEU A 201 -19.51 5.84 13.62
C LEU A 201 -19.81 6.61 14.91
N GLN A 202 -20.15 7.89 14.80
CA GLN A 202 -20.55 8.71 15.95
C GLN A 202 -21.76 8.13 16.69
N THR A 203 -22.79 7.68 15.95
CA THR A 203 -23.95 7.02 16.54
C THR A 203 -23.56 5.70 17.23
N LEU A 204 -22.71 4.89 16.59
CA LEU A 204 -22.24 3.63 17.17
C LEU A 204 -21.44 3.84 18.46
N LEU A 205 -20.54 4.83 18.49
CA LEU A 205 -19.72 5.15 19.66
C LEU A 205 -20.56 5.59 20.85
N ARG A 206 -21.61 6.38 20.62
CA ARG A 206 -22.57 6.76 21.68
C ARG A 206 -23.27 5.53 22.24
N LEU A 207 -23.76 4.64 21.38
CA LEU A 207 -24.37 3.38 21.82
C LEU A 207 -23.40 2.53 22.64
N LYS A 208 -22.11 2.45 22.27
CA LYS A 208 -21.11 1.74 23.06
C LYS A 208 -20.88 2.39 24.43
N LEU A 209 -20.79 3.72 24.50
CA LEU A 209 -20.64 4.49 25.74
C LEU A 209 -21.83 4.34 26.69
N ASP A 210 -23.04 4.27 26.15
CA ASP A 210 -24.28 4.14 26.93
C ASP A 210 -24.44 2.72 27.51
N ASN A 211 -23.87 1.71 26.85
CA ASN A 211 -23.96 0.29 27.24
C ASN A 211 -22.72 -0.24 27.99
N LEU A 212 -21.79 0.65 28.37
CA LEU A 212 -20.57 0.33 29.12
C LEU A 212 -20.80 0.20 30.63
#